data_AF-A0A7S0MUF3-F1
#
_entry.id   AF-A0A7S0MUF3-F1
#
_cell.length_a   1.000
_cell.length_b   1.000
_cell.length_c   1.000
_cell.angle_alpha   90.00
_cell.angle_beta   90.00
_cell.angle_gamma   90.00
#
_symmetry.space_group_name_H-M   'P 1'
#
loop_
_entity.id
_entity.type
_entity.pdbx_description
1 polymer ?
#
loop_
_entity_poly.entity_id
_entity_poly.type
_entity_poly.pdbx_seq_one_letter_code
_entity_poly.pdbx_strand_id
1 'polypeptide(L)'
;ANDLDTIVLDKTGTITRGRPKVVEVRPFGGAWEGEEVLRYAGGVEALSSHPLAKAVATAAEEAGVDSLPVAEGSFTQEPGSGAAGEVNGRRVAVGTLEWVQRQG
;
A
#
# COMPACT_ATOMS: atom_id res chain seq x y z
N ALA A 1 -32.50 -35.98 -8.95
CA ALA A 1 -31.31 -35.83 -9.80
C ALA A 1 -30.64 -34.53 -9.41
N ASN A 2 -29.46 -34.61 -8.78
CA ASN A 2 -28.58 -33.48 -8.53
C ASN A 2 -27.16 -34.05 -8.32
N ASP A 3 -26.69 -34.79 -9.33
CA ASP A 3 -25.34 -35.36 -9.35
C ASP A 3 -24.41 -34.32 -9.98
N LEU A 4 -23.80 -33.51 -9.13
CA LEU A 4 -22.78 -32.55 -9.51
C LEU A 4 -21.48 -32.93 -8.80
N ASP A 5 -20.62 -33.64 -9.52
CA ASP A 5 -19.41 -34.25 -8.94
C ASP A 5 -18.18 -33.34 -8.96
N THR A 6 -18.21 -32.25 -9.73
CA THR A 6 -17.04 -31.37 -9.89
C THR A 6 -17.42 -29.92 -10.15
N ILE A 7 -16.75 -29.00 -9.44
CA ILE A 7 -16.82 -27.55 -9.64
C ILE A 7 -15.40 -27.02 -9.85
N VAL A 8 -15.23 -26.19 -10.88
CA VAL A 8 -14.02 -25.40 -11.10
C VAL A 8 -14.34 -23.95 -10.75
N LEU A 9 -13.55 -23.37 -9.86
CA LEU A 9 -13.75 -22.01 -9.37
C LEU A 9 -12.59 -21.12 -9.81
N ASP A 10 -12.92 -19.94 -10.31
CA ASP A 10 -11.95 -18.87 -10.41
C ASP A 10 -11.66 -18.28 -9.02
N LYS A 11 -10.46 -17.74 -8.82
CA LYS A 11 -10.07 -17.18 -7.51
C LYS A 11 -10.44 -15.72 -7.38
N THR A 12 -10.06 -14.90 -8.35
CA THR A 12 -10.08 -13.43 -8.22
C THR A 12 -11.46 -12.90 -8.56
N GLY A 13 -12.19 -12.36 -7.58
CA GLY A 13 -13.57 -11.88 -7.79
C GLY A 13 -14.63 -12.97 -7.62
N THR A 14 -14.24 -14.24 -7.53
CA THR A 14 -15.15 -15.37 -7.26
C THR A 14 -14.94 -15.93 -5.84
N ILE A 15 -13.78 -16.53 -5.54
CA ILE A 15 -13.45 -16.95 -4.16
C ILE A 15 -13.00 -15.76 -3.29
N THR A 16 -12.32 -14.80 -3.90
CA THR A 16 -11.76 -13.62 -3.22
C THR A 16 -12.46 -12.35 -3.69
N ARG A 17 -12.44 -11.29 -2.87
CA ARG A 17 -13.14 -10.03 -3.16
C ARG A 17 -12.52 -9.21 -4.30
N GLY A 18 -11.34 -9.59 -4.83
CA GLY A 18 -10.62 -8.81 -5.83
C GLY A 18 -10.16 -7.42 -5.35
N ARG A 19 -10.19 -7.17 -4.04
CA ARG A 19 -9.80 -5.90 -3.39
C ARG A 19 -8.69 -6.19 -2.39
N PRO A 20 -7.44 -5.77 -2.66
CA PRO A 20 -6.35 -5.94 -1.72
C PRO A 20 -6.64 -5.23 -0.40
N LYS A 21 -6.15 -5.80 0.70
CA LYS A 21 -6.20 -5.21 2.03
C LYS A 21 -4.88 -5.48 2.74
N VAL A 22 -4.36 -4.49 3.47
CA VAL A 22 -3.21 -4.68 4.35
C VAL A 22 -3.63 -5.60 5.50
N VAL A 23 -2.90 -6.70 5.68
CA VAL A 23 -3.17 -7.69 6.74
C VAL A 23 -2.21 -7.56 7.92
N GLU A 24 -1.04 -7.00 7.68
CA GLU A 24 0.02 -6.87 8.68
C GLU A 24 0.99 -5.76 8.27
N VAL A 25 1.53 -5.02 9.25
CA VAL A 25 2.60 -4.04 9.06
C VAL A 25 3.75 -4.42 9.99
N ARG A 26 4.91 -4.70 9.39
CA ARG A 26 6.12 -5.10 10.13
C ARG A 26 7.19 -4.01 10.01
N PRO A 27 7.33 -3.11 10.99
CA PRO A 27 8.39 -2.12 10.99
C PRO A 27 9.76 -2.79 11.16
N PHE A 28 10.80 -2.17 10.59
CA PHE A 28 12.17 -2.66 10.68
C PHE A 28 12.99 -1.87 11.73
N GLY A 29 13.85 -2.57 12.46
CA GLY A 29 14.86 -1.95 13.33
C GLY A 29 14.35 -1.33 14.62
N GLY A 30 13.06 -1.52 14.98
CA GLY A 30 12.48 -1.10 16.27
C GLY A 30 12.39 0.41 16.50
N ALA A 31 12.81 1.23 15.54
CA ALA A 31 12.75 2.69 15.61
C ALA A 31 11.41 3.28 15.17
N TRP A 32 10.50 2.42 14.71
CA TRP A 32 9.21 2.80 14.12
C TRP A 32 8.14 1.85 14.59
N GLU A 33 6.98 2.39 14.91
CA GLU A 33 5.76 1.60 15.11
C GLU A 33 5.03 1.37 13.78
N GLY A 34 4.22 0.31 13.68
CA GLY A 34 3.47 0.00 12.45
C GLY A 34 2.53 1.14 12.03
N GLU A 35 1.93 1.83 12.99
CA GLU A 35 1.10 3.01 12.79
C GLU A 35 1.87 4.18 12.17
N GLU A 36 3.13 4.40 12.56
CA GLU A 36 3.96 5.45 11.97
C GLU A 36 4.31 5.12 10.53
N VAL A 37 4.63 3.84 10.23
CA VAL A 37 4.86 3.40 8.85
C VAL A 37 3.64 3.68 7.98
N LEU A 38 2.44 3.36 8.46
CA LEU A 38 1.19 3.65 7.75
C LEU A 38 0.95 5.15 7.58
N ARG A 39 1.26 5.96 8.60
CA ARG A 39 1.12 7.42 8.55
C ARG A 39 1.98 8.04 7.42
N TYR A 40 3.20 7.57 7.24
CA TYR A 40 4.08 8.03 6.16
C TYR A 40 3.70 7.44 4.79
N ALA A 41 3.50 6.11 4.71
CA ALA A 41 3.21 5.43 3.46
C ALA A 41 1.83 5.81 2.90
N GLY A 42 0.82 5.94 3.76
CA GLY A 42 -0.54 6.34 3.38
C GLY A 42 -0.58 7.72 2.73
N GLY A 43 0.27 8.65 3.17
CA GLY A 43 0.38 9.98 2.57
C GLY A 43 0.83 9.94 1.11
N VAL A 44 1.87 9.15 0.81
CA VAL A 44 2.36 8.95 -0.55
C VAL A 44 1.34 8.19 -1.40
N GLU A 45 0.79 7.11 -0.87
CA GLU A 45 -0.10 6.22 -1.62
C GLU A 45 -1.49 6.82 -1.86
N ALA A 46 -1.92 7.80 -1.07
CA ALA A 46 -3.16 8.55 -1.30
C ALA A 46 -3.18 9.29 -2.66
N LEU A 47 -2.02 9.60 -3.22
CA LEU A 47 -1.88 10.26 -4.53
C LEU A 47 -1.86 9.27 -5.71
N SER A 48 -1.79 7.97 -5.45
CA SER A 48 -1.72 6.92 -6.47
C SER A 48 -3.09 6.27 -6.70
N SER A 49 -3.44 6.03 -7.97
CA SER A 49 -4.71 5.37 -8.34
C SER A 49 -4.65 3.84 -8.25
N HIS A 50 -3.48 3.26 -7.96
CA HIS A 50 -3.23 1.83 -7.98
C HIS A 50 -4.03 1.08 -6.90
N PRO A 51 -4.58 -0.13 -7.17
CA PRO A 51 -5.36 -0.87 -6.16
C PRO A 51 -4.59 -1.17 -4.86
N LEU A 52 -3.28 -1.42 -4.94
CA LEU A 52 -2.44 -1.61 -3.74
C LEU A 52 -2.23 -0.31 -2.96
N ALA A 53 -2.08 0.82 -3.66
CA ALA A 53 -1.95 2.13 -3.05
C ALA A 53 -3.18 2.47 -2.21
N LYS A 54 -4.36 2.26 -2.80
CA LYS A 54 -5.64 2.41 -2.10
C LYS A 54 -5.72 1.53 -0.86
N ALA A 55 -5.24 0.29 -0.92
CA ALA A 55 -5.22 -0.60 0.23
C ALA A 55 -4.34 -0.07 1.37
N VAL A 56 -3.22 0.57 1.07
CA VAL A 56 -2.32 1.19 2.07
C VAL A 56 -2.93 2.47 2.64
N ALA A 57 -3.47 3.35 1.80
CA ALA A 57 -4.16 4.57 2.25
C ALA A 57 -5.36 4.23 3.15
N THR A 58 -6.20 3.28 2.74
CA THR A 58 -7.32 2.78 3.57
C THR A 58 -6.83 2.13 4.86
N ALA A 59 -5.69 1.42 4.86
CA ALA A 59 -5.14 0.85 6.09
C ALA A 59 -4.71 1.93 7.10
N ALA A 60 -4.18 3.06 6.64
CA ALA A 60 -3.89 4.21 7.50
C ALA A 60 -5.17 4.80 8.12
N GLU A 61 -6.21 4.98 7.30
CA GLU A 61 -7.53 5.43 7.77
C GLU A 61 -8.16 4.45 8.80
N GLU A 62 -8.14 3.15 8.51
CA GLU A 62 -8.68 2.09 9.40
C GLU A 62 -7.90 1.98 10.71
N ALA A 63 -6.59 2.27 10.70
CA ALA A 63 -5.75 2.32 11.89
C ALA A 63 -5.96 3.61 12.71
N GLY A 64 -6.81 4.54 12.26
CA GLY A 64 -7.06 5.81 12.94
C GLY A 64 -5.86 6.75 12.93
N VAL A 65 -4.95 6.59 11.97
CA VAL A 65 -3.78 7.47 11.82
C VAL A 65 -4.00 8.43 10.66
N ASP A 66 -3.93 9.73 10.96
CA ASP A 66 -3.93 10.74 9.91
C ASP A 66 -2.67 10.61 9.06
N SER A 67 -2.85 10.37 7.76
CA SER A 67 -1.75 10.36 6.80
C SER A 67 -1.11 11.74 6.70
N LEU A 68 0.23 11.78 6.64
CA LEU A 68 0.94 13.04 6.49
C LEU A 68 0.93 13.50 5.02
N PRO A 69 0.72 14.80 4.73
CA PRO A 69 0.69 15.28 3.36
C PRO A 69 2.08 15.18 2.72
N VAL A 70 2.10 14.83 1.43
CA VAL A 70 3.29 14.91 0.60
C VAL A 70 3.56 16.38 0.25
N ALA A 71 4.82 16.80 0.35
CA ALA A 71 5.24 18.15 -0.01
C ALA A 71 4.93 18.43 -1.49
N GLU A 72 4.44 19.62 -1.77
CA GLU A 72 4.01 20.03 -3.10
C GLU A 72 5.14 19.85 -4.13
N GLY A 73 4.82 19.27 -5.29
CA GLY A 73 5.78 19.02 -6.37
C GLY A 73 6.81 17.90 -6.11
N SER A 74 6.83 17.28 -4.92
CA SER A 74 7.79 16.21 -4.60
C SER A 74 7.32 14.80 -5.02
N PHE A 75 6.02 14.64 -5.30
CA PHE A 75 5.44 13.34 -5.65
C PHE A 75 5.95 12.85 -7.00
N THR A 76 6.37 11.58 -7.03
CA THR A 76 6.82 10.88 -8.24
C THR A 76 6.28 9.46 -8.25
N GLN A 77 5.98 8.92 -9.43
CA GLN A 77 5.49 7.56 -9.59
C GLN A 77 6.14 6.91 -10.82
N GLU A 78 6.59 5.67 -10.67
CA GLU A 78 7.07 4.82 -11.74
C GLU A 78 6.09 3.65 -11.94
N PRO A 79 5.33 3.65 -13.05
CA PRO A 79 4.36 2.58 -13.32
C PRO A 79 5.01 1.20 -13.30
N GLY A 80 4.39 0.27 -12.56
CA GLY A 80 4.90 -1.09 -12.38
C GLY A 80 5.96 -1.24 -11.28
N SER A 81 6.44 -0.14 -10.69
CA SER A 81 7.52 -0.16 -9.70
C SER A 81 7.12 0.41 -8.34
N GLY A 82 6.66 1.67 -8.27
CA GLY A 82 6.38 2.34 -6.99
C GLY A 82 6.08 3.84 -7.08
N ALA A 83 5.88 4.46 -5.92
CA ALA A 83 5.67 5.90 -5.76
C ALA A 83 6.52 6.45 -4.59
N ALA A 84 6.93 7.71 -4.70
CA ALA A 84 7.73 8.39 -3.68
C ALA A 84 7.34 9.86 -3.55
N GLY A 85 7.63 10.44 -2.39
CA GLY A 85 7.44 11.86 -2.11
C GLY A 85 8.19 12.29 -0.87
N GLU A 86 8.22 13.59 -0.60
CA GLU A 86 8.71 14.12 0.67
C GLU A 86 7.54 14.26 1.64
N VAL A 87 7.67 13.70 2.84
CA VAL A 87 6.65 13.72 3.88
C VAL A 87 7.33 14.13 5.18
N ASN A 88 6.93 15.26 5.76
CA ASN A 88 7.53 15.80 6.99
C ASN A 88 9.07 15.84 6.93
N GLY A 89 9.62 16.39 5.84
CA GLY A 89 11.07 16.52 5.61
C GLY A 89 11.81 15.20 5.34
N ARG A 90 11.10 14.08 5.16
CA ARG A 90 11.68 12.76 4.88
C ARG A 90 11.28 12.29 3.49
N ARG A 91 12.24 11.74 2.75
CA ARG A 91 11.93 11.00 1.52
C ARG A 91 11.26 9.69 1.90
N VAL A 92 10.04 9.47 1.41
CA VAL A 92 9.28 8.23 1.59
C VAL A 92 9.10 7.58 0.22
N ALA A 93 9.41 6.29 0.12
CA ALA A 93 9.25 5.50 -1.09
C ALA A 93 8.46 4.22 -0.76
N VAL A 94 7.45 3.91 -1.58
CA VAL A 94 6.60 2.73 -1.44
C VAL A 94 6.56 2.02 -2.80
N GLY A 95 6.91 0.74 -2.84
CA GLY A 95 7.00 0.01 -4.10
C GLY A 95 7.70 -1.34 -3.99
N THR A 96 8.13 -1.88 -5.13
CA THR A 96 8.94 -3.10 -5.17
C THR A 96 10.29 -2.88 -4.46
N LEU A 97 10.83 -3.94 -3.85
CA LEU A 97 12.06 -3.85 -3.05
C LEU A 97 13.23 -3.26 -3.85
N GLU A 98 13.43 -3.73 -5.09
CA GLU A 98 14.47 -3.23 -5.98
C GLU A 98 14.29 -1.75 -6.31
N TRP A 99 13.05 -1.29 -6.51
CA TRP A 99 12.79 0.12 -6.79
C TRP A 99 13.02 1.00 -5.56
N VAL A 100 12.56 0.57 -4.38
CA VAL A 100 12.76 1.31 -3.12
C VAL A 100 14.25 1.48 -2.83
N GLN A 101 15.07 0.43 -3.01
CA GLN A 101 16.53 0.51 -2.82
C GLN A 101 17.23 1.51 -3.75
N ARG A 102 16.64 1.84 -4.91
CA ARG A 102 17.16 2.85 -5.84
C ARG A 102 16.82 4.29 -5.43
N GLN A 103 15.88 4.47 -4.51
CA GLN A 103 15.43 5.81 -4.08
C GLN A 103 16.34 6.46 -3.02
N GLY A 104 17.35 5.74 -2.52
CA GLY A 104 18.29 6.17 -1.47
C GLY A 104 18.01 5.48 -0.14
#